data_AF-A0A1Q9YL99-F1
#
_entry.id   AF-A0A1Q9YL99-F1
#
_cell.length_a   1.000
_cell.length_b   1.000
_cell.length_c   1.000
_cell.angle_alpha   90.00
_cell.angle_beta   90.00
_cell.angle_gamma   90.00
#
_symmetry.space_group_name_H-M   'P 1'
#
loop_
_entity.id
_entity.type
_entity.pdbx_description
1 polymer ?
#
loop_
_entity_poly.entity_id
_entity_poly.type
_entity_poly.pdbx_seq_one_letter_code
_entity_poly.pdbx_strand_id
1 'polypeptide(L)'
;MSKKERDALGASIQQENEMLKRVVKVARNASIALAISLLLVFWGFTGMKDAFLPDISEGVRSVIKWIALITAVLSFIMLVFALVARHNGRKHVLKNIDRYQGKA
;
A
#
# COMPACT_ATOMS: atom_id res chain seq x y z
N MET A 1 -16.05 8.94 -31.95
CA MET A 1 -15.49 7.66 -31.45
C MET A 1 -16.20 6.53 -32.17
N SER A 2 -15.45 5.68 -32.87
CA SER A 2 -15.97 4.47 -33.51
C SER A 2 -16.52 3.50 -32.45
N LYS A 3 -17.48 2.64 -32.81
CA LYS A 3 -18.04 1.61 -31.91
C LYS A 3 -16.92 0.73 -31.32
N LYS A 4 -15.96 0.34 -32.16
CA LYS A 4 -14.78 -0.44 -31.75
C LYS A 4 -13.88 0.30 -30.75
N GLU A 5 -13.73 1.62 -30.91
CA GLU A 5 -12.95 2.45 -29.99
C GLU A 5 -13.65 2.61 -28.64
N ARG A 6 -14.99 2.72 -28.62
CA ARG A 6 -15.77 2.75 -27.37
C ARG A 6 -15.65 1.43 -26.62
N ASP A 7 -15.77 0.31 -27.31
CA ASP A 7 -15.68 -1.02 -26.68
C ASP A 7 -14.27 -1.26 -26.10
N ALA A 8 -13.21 -0.89 -26.84
CA ALA A 8 -11.84 -0.95 -26.34
C ALA A 8 -11.61 -0.03 -25.13
N LEU A 9 -12.17 1.18 -25.14
CA LEU A 9 -12.10 2.12 -24.02
C LEU A 9 -12.82 1.57 -22.77
N GLY A 10 -13.98 0.96 -22.95
CA GLY A 10 -14.71 0.29 -21.86
C GLY A 10 -13.92 -0.85 -21.22
N ALA A 11 -13.28 -1.69 -22.03
CA ALA A 11 -12.42 -2.78 -21.54
C ALA A 11 -11.19 -2.25 -20.77
N SER A 12 -10.54 -1.20 -21.28
CA SER A 12 -9.42 -0.53 -20.63
C SER A 12 -9.81 0.05 -19.25
N ILE A 13 -10.97 0.73 -19.16
CA ILE A 13 -11.50 1.26 -17.90
C ILE A 13 -11.71 0.15 -16.88
N GLN A 14 -12.30 -0.98 -17.29
CA GLN A 14 -12.55 -2.10 -16.40
C GLN A 14 -11.23 -2.70 -15.88
N GLN A 15 -10.26 -2.94 -16.77
CA GLN A 15 -8.95 -3.46 -16.41
C GLN A 15 -8.20 -2.53 -15.44
N GLU A 16 -8.17 -1.22 -15.72
CA GLU A 16 -7.54 -0.23 -14.84
C GLU A 16 -8.22 -0.17 -13.47
N ASN A 17 -9.55 -0.26 -13.41
CA ASN A 17 -10.29 -0.28 -12.16
C ASN A 17 -9.99 -1.55 -11.33
N GLU A 18 -9.85 -2.71 -11.97
CA GLU A 18 -9.41 -3.94 -11.29
C GLU A 18 -7.98 -3.82 -10.74
N MET A 19 -7.06 -3.23 -11.51
CA MET A 19 -5.70 -2.95 -11.04
C MET A 19 -5.71 -1.98 -9.84
N LEU A 20 -6.52 -0.92 -9.89
CA LEU A 20 -6.69 0.00 -8.76
C LEU A 20 -7.20 -0.69 -7.50
N LYS A 21 -8.15 -1.63 -7.62
CA LYS A 21 -8.59 -2.43 -6.46
C LYS A 21 -7.45 -3.25 -5.86
N ARG A 22 -6.54 -3.79 -6.68
CA ARG A 22 -5.34 -4.48 -6.19
C ARG A 22 -4.39 -3.52 -5.48
N VAL A 23 -4.19 -2.32 -6.02
CA VAL A 23 -3.37 -1.26 -5.37
C VAL A 23 -3.94 -0.89 -3.99
N VAL A 24 -5.26 -0.82 -3.83
CA VAL A 24 -5.86 -0.59 -2.50
C VAL A 24 -5.52 -1.71 -1.51
N LYS A 25 -5.56 -2.98 -1.95
CA LYS A 25 -5.15 -4.11 -1.10
C LYS A 25 -3.67 -4.01 -0.72
N VAL A 26 -2.80 -3.65 -1.66
CA VAL A 26 -1.37 -3.42 -1.40
C VAL A 26 -1.18 -2.30 -0.37
N ALA A 27 -1.85 -1.16 -0.55
CA ALA A 27 -1.78 -0.04 0.40
C ALA A 27 -2.24 -0.48 1.81
N ARG A 28 -3.34 -1.22 1.91
CA ARG A 28 -3.82 -1.75 3.20
C ARG A 28 -2.80 -2.67 3.85
N ASN A 29 -2.27 -3.64 3.11
CA ASN A 29 -1.29 -4.59 3.64
C ASN A 29 0.01 -3.88 4.07
N ALA A 30 0.49 -2.94 3.26
CA ALA A 30 1.65 -2.11 3.58
C ALA A 30 1.41 -1.26 4.85
N SER A 31 0.21 -0.69 5.02
CA SER A 31 -0.13 0.06 6.24
C SER A 31 -0.14 -0.81 7.50
N ILE A 32 -0.64 -2.05 7.41
CA ILE A 32 -0.66 -3.00 8.53
C ILE A 32 0.78 -3.42 8.88
N ALA A 33 1.57 -3.79 7.87
CA ALA A 33 2.97 -4.16 8.06
C ALA A 33 3.79 -3.01 8.67
N LEU A 34 3.56 -1.78 8.19
CA LEU A 34 4.18 -0.58 8.75
C LEU A 34 3.80 -0.39 10.22
N ALA A 35 2.52 -0.47 10.57
CA ALA A 35 2.05 -0.28 11.94
C ALA A 35 2.67 -1.29 12.91
N ILE A 36 2.66 -2.59 12.56
CA ILE A 36 3.28 -3.64 13.37
C ILE A 36 4.79 -3.39 13.51
N SER A 37 5.46 -3.04 12.41
CA SER A 37 6.90 -2.77 12.41
C SER A 37 7.25 -1.58 13.30
N LEU A 38 6.47 -0.50 13.27
CA LEU A 38 6.68 0.66 14.14
C LEU A 38 6.50 0.32 15.62
N LEU A 39 5.52 -0.52 15.97
CA LEU A 39 5.36 -1.00 17.35
C LEU A 39 6.58 -1.81 17.80
N LEU A 40 7.10 -2.70 16.95
CA LEU A 40 8.29 -3.50 17.24
C LEU A 40 9.57 -2.65 17.33
N VAL A 41 9.70 -1.63 16.48
CA VAL A 41 10.79 -0.64 16.57
C VAL A 41 10.71 0.09 17.92
N PHE A 42 9.55 0.65 18.25
CA PHE A 42 9.36 1.37 19.52
C PHE A 42 9.67 0.47 20.71
N TRP A 43 9.10 -0.73 20.76
CA TRP A 43 9.37 -1.73 21.80
C TRP A 43 10.86 -2.08 21.90
N GLY A 44 11.50 -2.32 20.76
CA GLY A 44 12.89 -2.78 20.69
C GLY A 44 13.90 -1.70 21.07
N PHE A 45 13.65 -0.44 20.73
CA PHE A 45 14.53 0.70 21.08
C PHE A 45 14.30 1.23 22.49
N THR A 46 13.08 1.15 23.03
CA THR A 46 12.78 1.62 24.39
C THR A 46 13.20 0.63 25.48
N GLY A 47 13.44 -0.64 25.14
CA GLY A 47 13.73 -1.66 26.15
C GLY A 47 12.50 -2.04 26.99
N MET A 48 11.28 -1.69 26.53
CA MET A 48 10.04 -1.97 27.25
C MET A 48 9.92 -3.47 27.55
N LYS A 49 9.56 -3.79 28.79
CA LYS A 49 9.16 -5.15 29.20
C LYS A 49 7.65 -5.19 29.24
N ASP A 50 7.07 -6.13 28.52
CA ASP A 50 5.62 -6.34 28.44
C ASP A 50 5.30 -7.83 28.57
N ALA A 51 4.00 -8.13 28.70
CA ALA A 51 3.50 -9.49 28.88
C ALA A 51 3.44 -10.32 27.58
N PHE A 52 3.56 -9.70 26.41
CA PHE A 52 3.51 -10.39 25.11
C PHE A 52 4.85 -10.98 24.71
N LEU A 53 5.95 -10.29 25.04
CA LEU A 53 7.32 -10.73 24.78
C LEU A 53 8.15 -10.75 26.09
N PRO A 54 7.74 -11.56 27.10
CA PRO A 54 8.48 -11.67 28.34
C PRO A 54 9.84 -12.35 28.13
N ASP A 55 10.83 -11.97 28.91
CA ASP A 55 12.14 -12.64 29.02
C ASP A 55 12.95 -12.77 27.73
N ILE A 56 12.70 -11.92 26.72
CA ILE A 56 13.53 -11.83 25.52
C ILE A 56 14.93 -11.31 25.88
N SER A 57 15.98 -12.01 25.43
CA SER A 57 17.36 -11.59 25.62
C SER A 57 17.69 -10.30 24.83
N GLU A 58 18.62 -9.50 25.35
CA GLU A 58 19.03 -8.25 24.71
C GLU A 58 19.57 -8.46 23.27
N GLY A 59 20.26 -9.58 23.02
CA GLY A 59 20.73 -9.95 21.69
C GLY A 59 19.57 -10.16 20.71
N VAL A 60 18.55 -10.92 21.10
CA VAL A 60 17.37 -11.18 20.28
C VAL A 60 16.56 -9.90 20.06
N ARG A 61 16.36 -9.09 21.11
CA ARG A 61 15.71 -7.77 21.02
C ARG A 61 16.42 -6.86 20.01
N SER A 62 17.75 -6.86 20.02
CA SER A 62 18.56 -6.08 19.09
C SER A 62 18.37 -6.52 17.64
N VAL A 63 18.26 -7.82 17.37
CA VAL A 63 17.97 -8.31 16.01
C VAL A 63 16.55 -7.91 15.57
N ILE A 64 15.55 -8.10 16.44
CA ILE A 64 14.15 -7.78 16.15
C ILE A 64 13.97 -6.31 15.79
N LYS A 65 14.54 -5.38 16.57
CA LYS A 65 14.36 -3.93 16.31
C LYS A 65 14.92 -3.50 14.96
N TRP A 66 16.04 -4.08 14.52
CA TRP A 66 16.65 -3.74 13.23
C TRP A 66 15.90 -4.35 12.05
N ILE A 67 15.44 -5.60 12.16
CA ILE A 67 14.57 -6.21 11.15
C ILE A 67 13.28 -5.40 11.02
N ALA A 68 12.64 -5.08 12.15
CA ALA A 68 11.44 -4.27 12.17
C ALA A 68 11.66 -2.87 11.54
N LEU A 69 12.81 -2.24 11.79
CA LEU A 69 13.14 -0.95 11.18
C LEU A 69 13.24 -1.05 9.65
N ILE A 70 13.94 -2.07 9.14
CA ILE A 70 14.06 -2.31 7.69
C ILE A 70 12.67 -2.56 7.08
N THR A 71 11.87 -3.41 7.71
CA THR A 71 10.50 -3.69 7.26
C THR A 71 9.61 -2.45 7.30
N ALA A 72 9.76 -1.58 8.31
CA ALA A 72 9.04 -0.32 8.39
C ALA A 72 9.39 0.60 7.20
N VAL A 73 10.68 0.77 6.89
CA VAL A 73 11.11 1.60 5.76
C VAL A 73 10.56 1.07 4.43
N LEU A 74 10.67 -0.24 4.18
CA LEU A 74 10.14 -0.86 2.96
C LEU A 74 8.62 -0.74 2.86
N SER A 75 7.91 -0.97 3.96
CA SER A 75 6.44 -0.86 4.01
C SER A 75 5.98 0.59 3.79
N PHE A 76 6.73 1.56 4.32
CA PHE A 76 6.45 2.98 4.11
C PHE A 76 6.63 3.39 2.65
N ILE A 77 7.72 2.99 2.00
CA ILE A 77 7.96 3.24 0.57
C ILE A 77 6.83 2.64 -0.27
N MET A 78 6.48 1.38 -0.01
CA MET A 78 5.39 0.70 -0.70
C MET A 78 4.03 1.39 -0.50
N LEU A 79 3.76 1.88 0.71
CA LEU A 79 2.55 2.62 1.02
C LEU A 79 2.49 3.93 0.23
N VAL A 80 3.57 4.71 0.20
CA VAL A 80 3.65 5.97 -0.57
C VAL A 80 3.39 5.70 -2.05
N PHE A 81 4.07 4.72 -2.65
CA PHE A 81 3.85 4.36 -4.05
C PHE A 81 2.43 3.90 -4.33
N ALA A 82 1.84 3.08 -3.46
CA ALA A 82 0.46 2.63 -3.63
C ALA A 82 -0.55 3.79 -3.54
N LEU A 83 -0.32 4.76 -2.64
CA LEU A 83 -1.18 5.94 -2.52
C LEU A 83 -1.07 6.85 -3.74
N VAL A 84 0.14 7.11 -4.23
CA VAL A 84 0.38 7.91 -5.44
C VAL A 84 -0.23 7.23 -6.67
N ALA A 85 0.02 5.92 -6.84
CA ALA A 85 -0.55 5.14 -7.94
C ALA A 85 -2.09 5.15 -7.90
N ARG A 86 -2.69 5.03 -6.71
CA ARG A 86 -4.14 5.10 -6.55
C ARG A 86 -4.68 6.48 -6.93
N HIS A 87 -4.04 7.56 -6.48
CA HIS A 87 -4.47 8.92 -6.79
C HIS A 87 -4.43 9.18 -8.30
N ASN A 88 -3.30 8.88 -8.93
CA ASN A 88 -3.08 9.12 -10.35
C ASN A 88 -3.97 8.21 -11.22
N GLY A 89 -4.07 6.92 -10.88
CA GLY A 89 -4.91 5.98 -11.62
C GLY A 89 -6.40 6.30 -11.49
N ARG A 90 -6.91 6.73 -10.32
CA ARG A 90 -8.31 7.16 -10.20
C ARG A 90 -8.60 8.37 -11.09
N LYS A 91 -7.71 9.35 -11.13
CA LYS A 91 -7.85 10.53 -12.01
C LYS A 91 -7.88 10.11 -13.49
N HIS A 92 -7.02 9.18 -13.88
CA HIS A 92 -6.97 8.65 -15.25
C HIS A 92 -8.26 7.91 -15.63
N VAL A 93 -8.72 6.98 -14.78
CA VAL A 93 -9.95 6.21 -15.00
C VAL A 93 -11.17 7.13 -15.12
N LEU A 94 -11.29 8.14 -14.25
CA LEU A 94 -12.40 9.11 -14.32
C LEU A 94 -12.40 9.85 -15.67
N LYS A 95 -11.23 10.34 -16.10
CA LYS A 95 -11.09 10.99 -17.42
C LYS A 95 -11.50 10.06 -18.58
N ASN A 96 -11.17 8.77 -18.49
CA ASN A 96 -11.57 7.80 -19.50
C ASN A 96 -13.08 7.52 -19.47
N ILE A 97 -13.71 7.51 -18.29
CA ILE A 97 -15.16 7.40 -18.14
C ILE A 97 -15.87 8.62 -18.74
N ASP A 98 -15.40 9.83 -18.48
CA ASP A 98 -15.97 11.06 -19.04
C ASP A 98 -15.92 11.03 -20.57
N ARG A 99 -14.75 10.64 -21.12
CA ARG A 99 -14.56 10.42 -22.56
C ARG A 99 -15.50 9.35 -23.12
N TYR A 100 -15.72 8.25 -22.40
CA TYR A 100 -16.64 7.17 -22.80
C TYR A 100 -18.09 7.64 -22.83
N GLN A 101 -18.49 8.51 -21.90
CA GLN A 101 -19.81 9.14 -21.82
C GLN A 101 -20.01 10.28 -22.83
N GLY A 102 -18.97 10.70 -23.55
CA GLY A 102 -19.03 11.84 -24.46
C GLY A 102 -19.12 13.19 -23.74
N LYS A 103 -18.85 13.21 -22.44
CA LYS A 103 -18.70 14.42 -21.64
C LYS A 103 -17.24 14.82 -21.75
N ALA A 104 -16.93 15.67 -22.72
CA ALA A 104 -15.62 16.31 -22.79
C ALA A 104 -15.55 17.42 -21.73
#